data_AF-A0A534NCB6-F1
#
_entry.id   AF-A0A534NCB6-F1
#
_cell.length_a   1.000
_cell.length_b   1.000
_cell.length_c   1.000
_cell.angle_alpha   90.00
_cell.angle_beta   90.00
_cell.angle_gamma   90.00
#
_symmetry.space_group_name_H-M   'P 1'
#
loop_
_entity.id
_entity.type
_entity.pdbx_description
1 polymer ?
#
loop_
_entity_poly.entity_id
_entity_poly.type
_entity_poly.pdbx_seq_one_letter_code
_entity_poly.pdbx_strand_id
1 'polypeptide(L)'
;MRGGNMVRKWYVLYTKPRQEKSTSWYLERKGLLSFLPMICDPWGARGKAAEPLFPNYLFVHLHLPMEFHLAAWTPGAKRLVSFGDEPTPIDDGTMAFLMEKTGKNGMIEARSSLKPRAGGHH
;
A
#
# COMPACT_ATOMS: atom_id res chain seq x y z
N MET A 1 -18.17 -12.13 25.93
CA MET A 1 -16.94 -12.12 25.10
C MET A 1 -17.39 -12.17 23.65
N ARG A 2 -17.26 -11.06 22.89
CA ARG A 2 -17.74 -11.00 21.51
C ARG A 2 -16.84 -11.87 20.64
N GLY A 3 -17.43 -12.79 19.87
CA GLY A 3 -16.72 -13.62 18.91
C GLY A 3 -15.91 -12.75 17.97
N GLY A 4 -14.58 -12.79 18.11
CA GLY A 4 -13.67 -12.15 17.19
C GLY A 4 -13.91 -12.72 15.81
N ASN A 5 -14.21 -11.84 14.86
CA ASN A 5 -14.39 -12.21 13.46
C ASN A 5 -13.18 -13.08 13.01
N MET A 6 -13.42 -14.32 12.60
CA MET A 6 -12.40 -15.28 12.15
C MET A 6 -11.88 -14.98 10.73
N VAL A 7 -12.27 -13.84 10.17
CA VAL A 7 -11.98 -13.46 8.80
C VAL A 7 -10.83 -12.45 8.80
N ARG A 8 -9.86 -12.67 7.90
CA ARG A 8 -8.82 -11.69 7.61
C ARG A 8 -9.46 -10.38 7.17
N LYS A 9 -8.84 -9.25 7.52
CA LYS A 9 -9.25 -7.92 7.09
C LYS A 9 -8.05 -7.19 6.50
N TRP A 10 -8.33 -6.16 5.72
CA TRP A 10 -7.29 -5.28 5.21
C TRP A 10 -6.87 -4.28 6.26
N TYR A 11 -5.56 -4.06 6.38
CA TYR A 11 -4.96 -3.05 7.24
C TYR A 11 -3.87 -2.32 6.46
N VAL A 12 -3.49 -1.13 6.92
CA VAL A 12 -2.30 -0.44 6.42
C VAL A 12 -1.11 -0.77 7.30
N LEU A 13 -0.07 -1.34 6.70
CA LEU A 13 1.26 -1.42 7.29
C LEU A 13 2.07 -0.20 6.83
N TYR A 14 2.48 0.62 7.79
CA TYR A 14 3.42 1.71 7.56
C TYR A 14 4.84 1.15 7.48
N THR A 15 5.54 1.40 6.38
CA THR A 15 6.90 0.88 6.12
C THR A 15 7.96 1.97 6.35
N LYS A 16 9.22 1.57 6.32
CA LYS A 16 10.35 2.50 6.13
C LYS A 16 10.28 3.10 4.72
N PRO A 17 10.74 4.36 4.54
CA PRO A 17 10.83 4.99 3.23
C PRO A 17 11.48 4.10 2.17
N ARG A 18 10.80 3.94 1.03
CA ARG A 18 11.27 3.18 -0.15
C ARG A 18 11.47 1.68 0.08
N GLN A 19 10.99 1.14 1.20
CA GLN A 19 11.07 -0.31 1.50
C GLN A 19 9.76 -1.05 1.25
N GLU A 20 8.73 -0.41 0.68
CA GLU A 20 7.40 -0.96 0.47
C GLU A 20 7.45 -2.28 -0.31
N LYS A 21 8.14 -2.29 -1.46
CA LYS A 21 8.29 -3.48 -2.33
C LYS A 21 9.02 -4.63 -1.63
N SER A 22 10.13 -4.32 -0.94
CA SER A 22 10.90 -5.31 -0.19
C SER A 22 10.08 -5.89 0.96
N THR A 23 9.33 -5.04 1.68
CA THR A 23 8.43 -5.46 2.76
C THR A 23 7.34 -6.38 2.22
N SER A 24 6.72 -6.06 1.07
CA SER A 24 5.73 -6.93 0.38
C SER A 24 6.31 -8.32 0.11
N TRP A 25 7.51 -8.38 -0.46
CA TRP A 25 8.18 -9.65 -0.75
C TRP A 25 8.41 -10.52 0.50
N TYR A 26 8.78 -9.91 1.63
CA TYR A 26 8.91 -10.66 2.89
C TYR A 26 7.56 -11.11 3.46
N LEU A 27 6.50 -10.30 3.31
CA LEU A 27 5.15 -10.66 3.76
C LEU A 27 4.58 -11.84 2.97
N GLU A 28 4.75 -11.82 1.64
CA GLU A 28 4.32 -12.91 0.76
C GLU A 28 4.97 -14.23 1.16
N ARG A 29 6.27 -14.21 1.52
CA ARG A 29 7.00 -15.39 2.03
C ARG A 29 6.50 -15.88 3.39
N LYS A 30 5.86 -15.02 4.17
CA LYS A 30 5.19 -15.39 5.43
C LYS A 30 3.73 -15.82 5.21
N GLY A 31 3.26 -15.89 3.96
CA GLY A 31 1.88 -16.27 3.62
C GLY A 31 0.85 -15.16 3.84
N LEU A 32 1.31 -13.90 3.96
CA LEU A 32 0.43 -12.74 4.02
C LEU A 32 0.26 -12.13 2.64
N LEU A 33 -1.00 -11.90 2.25
CA LEU A 33 -1.33 -11.15 1.05
C LEU A 33 -1.09 -9.67 1.31
N SER A 34 -0.38 -9.01 0.38
CA SER A 34 -0.18 -7.57 0.40
C SER A 34 -0.45 -6.93 -0.96
N PHE A 35 -0.77 -5.65 -0.93
CA PHE A 35 -1.08 -4.85 -2.11
C PHE A 35 -0.43 -3.48 -1.98
N LEU A 36 0.27 -3.06 -3.04
CA LEU A 36 0.97 -1.79 -3.12
C LEU A 36 0.51 -1.05 -4.38
N PRO A 37 -0.42 -0.08 -4.26
CA PRO A 37 -0.81 0.74 -5.39
C PRO A 37 0.39 1.58 -5.87
N MET A 38 0.72 1.45 -7.15
CA MET A 38 1.77 2.21 -7.80
C MET A 38 1.17 3.20 -8.79
N ILE A 39 1.82 4.33 -9.01
CA ILE A 39 1.48 5.31 -10.04
C ILE A 39 2.68 5.54 -10.94
N CYS A 40 2.44 5.60 -12.25
CA CYS A 40 3.44 5.93 -13.26
C CYS A 40 3.21 7.36 -13.74
N ASP A 41 4.16 8.25 -13.49
CA ASP A 41 4.19 9.59 -14.09
C ASP A 41 4.78 9.51 -15.52
N PRO A 42 4.02 9.83 -16.57
CA PRO A 42 4.53 9.81 -17.94
C PRO A 42 5.44 11.01 -18.26
N TRP A 43 5.51 12.05 -17.41
CA TRP A 43 6.36 13.24 -17.60
C TRP A 43 7.56 13.32 -16.64
N GLY A 44 7.78 12.30 -15.80
CA GLY A 44 8.87 12.30 -14.82
C GLY A 44 10.25 12.49 -15.46
N ALA A 45 11.07 13.38 -14.87
CA ALA A 45 12.40 13.76 -15.37
C ALA A 45 13.42 12.60 -15.49
N ARG A 46 13.11 11.40 -14.99
CA ARG A 46 13.96 10.19 -15.02
C ARG A 46 13.38 9.05 -15.86
N GLY A 47 12.46 9.37 -16.78
CA GLY A 47 11.66 8.35 -17.47
C GLY A 47 10.55 7.81 -16.57
N LYS A 48 9.70 6.96 -17.14
CA LYS A 48 8.47 6.37 -16.60
C LYS A 48 8.67 5.56 -15.30
N ALA A 49 9.17 6.16 -14.23
CA ALA A 49 9.43 5.48 -12.97
C ALA A 49 8.11 5.33 -12.20
N ALA A 50 7.70 4.08 -11.95
CA ALA A 50 6.57 3.78 -11.09
C ALA A 50 6.93 4.03 -9.62
N GLU A 51 6.16 4.86 -8.93
CA GLU A 51 6.31 5.15 -7.50
C GLU A 51 5.05 4.75 -6.71
N PRO A 52 5.13 4.51 -5.39
CA PRO A 52 3.95 4.22 -4.59
C PRO A 52 2.97 5.39 -4.62
N LEU A 53 1.69 5.12 -4.88
CA LEU A 53 0.62 6.12 -4.85
C LEU A 53 0.46 6.73 -3.44
N PHE A 54 0.65 5.91 -2.42
CA PHE A 54 0.67 6.29 -1.02
C PHE A 54 2.04 5.94 -0.44
N PRO A 55 2.99 6.87 -0.40
CA PRO A 55 4.32 6.61 0.12
C PRO A 55 4.26 6.00 1.53
N ASN A 56 5.04 4.94 1.73
CA ASN A 56 5.18 4.20 3.00
C ASN A 56 3.95 3.38 3.42
N TYR A 57 2.92 3.30 2.60
CA TYR A 57 1.72 2.54 2.91
C TYR A 57 1.74 1.25 2.11
N LEU A 58 1.62 0.14 2.83
CA LEU A 58 1.46 -1.19 2.25
C LEU A 58 0.18 -1.79 2.80
N PHE A 59 -0.76 -2.14 1.92
CA PHE A 59 -2.02 -2.75 2.33
C PHE A 59 -1.77 -4.24 2.57
N VAL A 60 -2.20 -4.76 3.72
CA VAL A 60 -1.96 -6.14 4.14
C VAL A 60 -3.26 -6.80 4.59
N HIS A 61 -3.51 -8.03 4.15
CA HIS A 61 -4.71 -8.77 4.47
C HIS A 61 -4.38 -9.86 5.51
N LEU A 62 -4.80 -9.65 6.75
CA LEU A 62 -4.39 -10.48 7.89
C LEU A 62 -5.47 -10.56 8.97
N HIS A 63 -5.36 -11.56 9.84
CA HIS A 63 -6.25 -11.81 10.97
C HIS A 63 -5.63 -11.28 12.25
N LEU A 64 -6.26 -10.28 12.88
CA LEU A 64 -5.84 -9.81 14.20
C LEU A 64 -6.58 -10.56 15.32
N PRO A 65 -5.90 -10.88 16.44
CA PRO A 65 -4.47 -10.62 16.72
C PRO A 65 -3.51 -11.72 16.19
N MET A 66 -4.03 -12.83 15.67
CA MET A 66 -3.28 -14.06 15.36
C MET A 66 -2.05 -13.82 14.47
N GLU A 67 -2.22 -13.04 13.41
CA GLU A 67 -1.20 -12.81 12.37
C GLU A 67 -0.48 -11.46 12.54
N PHE A 68 -0.72 -10.74 13.65
CA PHE A 68 -0.09 -9.44 13.90
C PHE A 68 1.44 -9.51 13.82
N HIS A 69 2.03 -10.52 14.47
CA HIS A 69 3.48 -10.71 14.54
C HIS A 69 4.11 -10.95 13.16
N LEU A 70 3.38 -11.60 12.23
CA LEU A 70 3.84 -11.83 10.87
C LEU A 70 4.07 -10.50 10.15
N ALA A 71 3.16 -9.53 10.30
CA ALA A 71 3.30 -8.20 9.73
C ALA A 71 4.30 -7.32 10.51
N ALA A 72 4.15 -7.23 11.84
CA ALA A 72 4.92 -6.32 12.69
C ALA A 72 6.43 -6.61 12.68
N TRP A 73 6.82 -7.88 12.57
CA TRP A 73 8.24 -8.29 12.56
C TRP A 73 8.78 -8.51 11.15
N THR A 74 8.19 -7.88 10.15
CA THR A 74 8.72 -7.92 8.78
C THR A 74 9.82 -6.89 8.59
N PRO A 75 10.96 -7.23 7.97
CA PRO A 75 11.97 -6.25 7.61
C PRO A 75 11.36 -5.10 6.80
N GLY A 76 11.58 -3.87 7.25
CA GLY A 76 11.01 -2.67 6.62
C GLY A 76 9.65 -2.24 7.18
N ALA A 77 8.97 -3.07 7.96
CA ALA A 77 7.77 -2.68 8.71
C ALA A 77 8.10 -1.68 9.83
N LYS A 78 7.19 -0.75 10.11
CA LYS A 78 7.24 0.13 11.28
C LYS A 78 6.08 -0.12 12.23
N ARG A 79 4.85 -0.06 11.74
CA ARG A 79 3.62 -0.25 12.54
C ARG A 79 2.41 -0.45 11.64
N LEU A 80 1.35 -1.07 12.16
CA LEU A 80 0.03 -0.92 11.55
C LEU A 80 -0.49 0.49 11.84
N VAL A 81 -1.22 1.07 10.89
CA VAL A 81 -1.90 2.36 11.08
C VAL A 81 -3.14 2.13 11.95
N SER A 82 -3.29 2.99 12.95
CA SER A 82 -4.37 2.94 13.94
C SER A 82 -5.03 4.31 14.03
N PHE A 83 -6.35 4.32 14.20
CA PHE A 83 -7.12 5.46 14.68
C PHE A 83 -7.55 5.14 16.12
N GLY A 84 -6.91 5.79 17.09
CA GLY A 84 -6.98 5.38 18.49
C GLY A 84 -5.99 4.26 18.81
N ASP A 85 -6.39 3.34 19.69
CA ASP A 85 -5.48 2.34 20.27
C ASP A 85 -5.34 1.05 19.43
N GLU A 86 -6.26 0.80 18.50
CA GLU A 86 -6.30 -0.44 17.71
C GLU A 86 -6.02 -0.22 16.22
N PRO A 87 -5.30 -1.14 15.54
CA PRO A 87 -5.16 -1.12 14.09
C PRO A 87 -6.52 -1.05 13.41
N THR A 88 -6.70 -0.08 12.52
CA THR A 88 -8.00 0.17 11.92
C THR A 88 -8.14 -0.62 10.61
N PRO A 89 -9.16 -1.49 10.49
CA PRO A 89 -9.38 -2.22 9.26
C PRO A 89 -9.89 -1.28 8.17
N ILE A 90 -9.50 -1.57 6.93
CA ILE A 90 -10.08 -1.00 5.72
C ILE A 90 -11.16 -1.97 5.25
N ASP A 91 -12.29 -1.42 4.79
CA ASP A 91 -13.37 -2.22 4.23
C ASP A 91 -12.99 -2.83 2.86
N ASP A 92 -13.54 -4.00 2.56
CA ASP A 92 -13.25 -4.71 1.31
C ASP A 92 -13.68 -3.93 0.06
N GLY A 93 -14.70 -3.06 0.17
CA GLY A 93 -15.17 -2.22 -0.93
C GLY A 93 -14.14 -1.18 -1.35
N THR A 94 -13.53 -0.49 -0.38
CA THR A 94 -12.42 0.44 -0.61
C THR A 94 -11.22 -0.27 -1.25
N MET A 95 -10.89 -1.46 -0.77
CA MET A 95 -9.77 -2.25 -1.33
C MET A 95 -10.06 -2.73 -2.75
N ALA A 96 -11.27 -3.23 -3.01
CA ALA A 96 -11.72 -3.62 -4.34
C ALA A 96 -11.65 -2.44 -5.31
N PHE A 97 -12.12 -1.26 -4.89
CA PHE A 97 -12.03 -0.04 -5.68
C PHE A 97 -10.58 0.33 -6.03
N LEU A 98 -9.66 0.31 -5.04
CA LEU A 98 -8.25 0.61 -5.31
C LEU A 98 -7.64 -0.39 -6.30
N MET A 99 -7.86 -1.69 -6.09
CA MET A 99 -7.35 -2.74 -6.98
C MET A 99 -7.90 -2.59 -8.40
N GLU A 100 -9.20 -2.31 -8.56
CA GLU A 100 -9.83 -2.05 -9.86
C GLU A 100 -9.15 -0.90 -10.61
N LYS A 101 -8.83 0.20 -9.92
CA LYS A 101 -8.19 1.38 -10.54
C LYS A 101 -6.72 1.18 -10.87
N THR A 102 -6.03 0.26 -10.20
CA THR A 102 -4.62 -0.05 -10.49
C THR A 102 -4.40 -0.99 -11.68
N GLY A 103 -5.46 -1.44 -12.37
CA GLY A 103 -5.33 -2.36 -13.50
C GLY A 103 -4.67 -3.70 -13.12
N LYS A 104 -4.42 -4.57 -14.10
CA LYS A 104 -3.89 -5.93 -13.85
C LYS A 104 -2.46 -5.95 -13.27
N ASN A 105 -1.72 -4.85 -13.38
CA ASN A 105 -0.32 -4.78 -12.97
C ASN A 105 -0.11 -4.02 -11.64
N GLY A 106 -1.18 -3.59 -10.96
CA GLY A 106 -1.07 -2.79 -9.74
C GLY A 106 -0.56 -1.37 -9.97
N MET A 107 -0.67 -0.86 -11.21
CA MET A 107 -0.18 0.44 -11.64
C MET A 107 -1.31 1.33 -12.20
N ILE A 108 -1.42 2.54 -11.67
CA ILE A 108 -2.22 3.61 -12.24
C ILE A 108 -1.35 4.37 -13.24
N GLU A 109 -1.80 4.46 -14.49
CA GLU A 109 -1.22 5.42 -15.45
C GLU A 109 -1.74 6.82 -15.13
N ALA A 110 -0.86 7.73 -14.74
CA ALA A 110 -1.26 9.12 -14.56
C ALA A 110 -1.63 9.72 -15.93
N ARG A 111 -2.93 9.95 -16.15
CA ARG A 111 -3.43 10.66 -17.34
C ARG A 111 -3.69 12.10 -16.97
N SER A 112 -2.73 12.97 -17.25
CA SER A 112 -2.90 14.42 -17.08
C SER A 112 -3.00 15.13 -18.42
N SER A 113 -3.96 16.03 -18.58
CA SER A 113 -3.95 17.04 -19.65
C SER A 113 -3.17 18.30 -19.25
N LEU A 114 -2.68 18.35 -18.00
CA LEU A 114 -1.88 19.47 -17.50
C LEU A 114 -0.45 19.32 -18.03
N LYS A 115 -0.13 20.07 -19.09
CA LYS A 115 1.26 20.30 -19.46
C LYS A 115 1.92 21.11 -18.34
N PRO A 116 3.05 20.66 -17.76
CA PRO A 116 3.85 21.52 -16.90
C PRO A 116 4.16 22.79 -17.70
N ARG A 117 3.81 23.96 -17.15
CA ARG A 117 4.14 25.23 -17.79
C ARG A 117 5.67 25.27 -17.88
N ALA A 118 6.21 25.20 -19.11
CA ALA A 118 7.64 25.35 -19.33
C ALA A 118 8.07 26.64 -18.61
N GLY A 119 9.03 26.52 -17.69
CA GLY A 119 9.51 27.63 -16.90
C GLY A 119 9.87 28.79 -17.82
N GLY A 120 9.23 29.94 -17.61
CA GLY A 120 9.67 31.19 -18.20
C GLY A 120 11.05 31.48 -17.66
N HIS A 121 12.04 31.47 -18.54
CA HIS A 121 13.33 32.10 -18.25
C HIS A 121 13.06 33.58 -17.97
N HIS A 122 13.44 34.02 -16.78
CA HIS A 122 13.70 35.43 -16.48
C HIS A 122 15.16 35.56 -16.07
#